data_AF-A0A2U1JW69-F1
#
_entry.id   AF-A0A2U1JW69-F1
#
_cell.length_a   1.000
_cell.length_b   1.000
_cell.length_c   1.000
_cell.angle_alpha   90.00
_cell.angle_beta   90.00
_cell.angle_gamma   90.00
#
_symmetry.space_group_name_H-M   'P 1'
#
loop_
_entity.id
_entity.type
_entity.pdbx_description
1 polymer ?
#
loop_
_entity_poly.entity_id
_entity_poly.type
_entity_poly.pdbx_seq_one_letter_code
_entity_poly.pdbx_strand_id
1 'polypeptide(L)'
;MRISKQFVVTPVLGLAVLATPLALPTLGGTTGIAEAASGNEQENEQVQLSESAISPEFQALFNWPPEEQPIVKQGSQSFEVEFIQVMLNHFGFETEVDGVFGSHTDQQVHQLQAEKGLAQDGIVGVDTWTILLEEYEEEIFTKEKAINFAEEALDNGDLVFSGDGALHQDLDGQVFYSLRAQSKDYMEDGGSGTVGFYDVYQNGDVVESKPR
;
A
#
# COMPACT_ATOMS: atom_id res chain seq x y z
N MET A 1 -3.04 -39.88 9.03
CA MET A 1 -2.37 -39.60 7.74
C MET A 1 -3.13 -38.47 7.07
N ARG A 2 -2.74 -37.21 7.31
CA ARG A 2 -3.35 -36.03 6.68
C ARG A 2 -2.28 -35.38 5.82
N ILE A 3 -2.64 -35.06 4.59
CA ILE A 3 -1.76 -34.63 3.52
C ILE A 3 -1.67 -33.11 3.63
N SER A 4 -0.52 -32.60 4.09
CA SER A 4 -0.22 -31.16 4.07
C SER A 4 -0.11 -30.70 2.62
N LYS A 5 -0.99 -29.82 2.17
CA LYS A 5 -0.76 -29.03 0.94
C LYS A 5 0.06 -27.81 1.35
N GLN A 6 1.36 -27.87 1.07
CA GLN A 6 2.23 -26.68 1.09
C GLN A 6 1.88 -25.84 -0.15
N PHE A 7 1.45 -24.61 0.06
CA PHE A 7 1.39 -23.60 -0.99
C PHE A 7 2.75 -22.89 -0.99
N VAL A 8 3.66 -23.34 -1.86
CA VAL A 8 4.93 -22.65 -2.10
C VAL A 8 4.64 -21.59 -3.16
N VAL A 9 4.53 -20.33 -2.74
CA VAL A 9 4.52 -19.20 -3.67
C VAL A 9 5.99 -18.93 -4.04
N THR A 10 6.41 -19.46 -5.18
CA THR A 10 7.71 -19.13 -5.78
C THR A 10 7.66 -17.71 -6.34
N PRO A 11 8.57 -16.79 -5.95
CA PRO A 11 8.74 -15.55 -6.68
C PRO A 11 9.31 -15.86 -8.07
N VAL A 12 8.65 -15.35 -9.10
CA VAL A 12 9.10 -15.46 -10.50
C VAL A 12 10.34 -14.59 -10.68
N LEU A 13 11.48 -15.24 -10.91
CA LEU A 13 12.72 -14.60 -11.32
C LEU A 13 12.67 -14.32 -12.83
N GLY A 14 12.92 -13.07 -13.22
CA GLY A 14 13.68 -12.77 -14.43
C GLY A 14 13.06 -11.81 -15.44
N LEU A 15 13.72 -10.66 -15.63
CA LEU A 15 14.08 -10.21 -16.97
C LEU A 15 15.46 -9.54 -16.95
N ALA A 16 16.48 -10.31 -17.35
CA ALA A 16 17.82 -9.81 -17.60
C ALA A 16 17.82 -9.07 -18.95
N VAL A 17 18.07 -7.76 -18.94
CA VAL A 17 18.33 -6.98 -20.16
C VAL A 17 19.80 -7.16 -20.53
N LEU A 18 20.05 -7.96 -21.58
CA LEU A 18 21.36 -8.08 -22.22
C LEU A 18 21.66 -6.77 -22.97
N ALA A 19 22.46 -5.89 -22.35
CA ALA A 19 23.05 -4.75 -23.03
C ALA A 19 24.26 -5.22 -23.86
N THR A 20 24.13 -5.24 -25.18
CA THR A 20 25.26 -5.31 -26.12
C THR A 20 26.06 -4.00 -26.09
N PRO A 21 27.38 -4.01 -25.86
CA PRO A 21 28.17 -2.78 -25.94
C PRO A 21 28.47 -2.41 -27.42
N LEU A 22 28.06 -1.20 -27.81
CA LEU A 22 28.61 -0.51 -28.98
C LEU A 22 30.06 -0.11 -28.71
N ALA A 23 30.95 -0.42 -29.66
CA ALA A 23 32.37 -0.07 -29.60
C ALA A 23 32.61 1.45 -29.71
N LEU A 24 33.53 1.96 -28.88
CA LEU A 24 34.12 3.30 -28.99
C LEU A 24 35.44 3.25 -29.80
N PRO A 25 35.76 4.27 -30.61
CA PRO A 25 37.09 4.41 -31.21
C PRO A 25 38.11 4.92 -30.18
N THR A 26 39.33 4.39 -30.29
CA THR A 26 40.49 4.74 -29.47
C THR A 26 41.18 6.00 -29.99
N LEU A 27 41.60 6.90 -29.10
CA LEU A 27 42.75 7.83 -29.24
C LEU A 27 42.87 8.49 -27.84
N GLY A 28 43.97 8.56 -27.08
CA GLY A 28 45.40 8.55 -27.35
C GLY A 28 46.01 9.75 -26.58
N GLY A 29 46.99 9.53 -25.69
CA GLY A 29 47.95 10.59 -25.31
C GLY A 29 47.96 11.13 -23.86
N THR A 30 48.89 10.57 -23.06
CA THR A 30 49.93 11.24 -22.24
C THR A 30 49.63 12.37 -21.21
N THR A 31 49.99 12.05 -19.96
CA THR A 31 50.83 12.82 -18.99
C THR A 31 50.35 14.15 -18.37
N GLY A 32 50.14 14.13 -17.04
CA GLY A 32 50.80 15.07 -16.10
C GLY A 32 49.96 16.13 -15.35
N ILE A 33 49.88 15.97 -14.02
CA ILE A 33 49.85 16.93 -12.88
C ILE A 33 48.80 18.08 -12.75
N ALA A 34 48.54 18.43 -11.47
CA ALA A 34 47.71 19.51 -10.87
C ALA A 34 46.26 19.09 -10.50
N GLU A 35 45.89 18.93 -9.22
CA GLU A 35 45.70 19.90 -8.11
C GLU A 35 44.39 20.72 -8.21
N ALA A 36 43.49 20.38 -7.28
CA ALA A 36 42.35 21.12 -6.72
C ALA A 36 41.28 21.72 -7.65
N ALA A 37 40.06 21.16 -7.58
CA ALA A 37 38.83 21.92 -7.29
C ALA A 37 37.63 20.98 -7.06
N SER A 38 37.00 21.17 -5.90
CA SER A 38 35.55 21.13 -5.63
C SER A 38 34.63 20.72 -6.79
N GLY A 39 33.83 19.66 -6.59
CA GLY A 39 32.75 19.32 -7.49
C GLY A 39 31.94 18.14 -6.97
N ASN A 40 30.79 18.46 -6.37
CA ASN A 40 29.70 17.60 -5.92
C ASN A 40 29.71 16.16 -6.45
N GLU A 41 29.82 15.22 -5.52
CA GLU A 41 29.28 13.87 -5.69
C GLU A 41 27.75 14.00 -5.64
N GLN A 42 27.12 14.23 -6.80
CA GLN A 42 25.72 13.85 -6.97
C GLN A 42 25.68 12.34 -7.13
N GLU A 43 25.70 11.64 -6.00
CA GLU A 43 25.19 10.28 -5.96
C GLU A 43 23.70 10.34 -6.29
N ASN A 44 23.44 9.78 -7.46
CA ASN A 44 22.20 9.20 -7.96
C ASN A 44 21.33 8.60 -6.83
N GLU A 45 20.57 9.43 -6.13
CA GLU A 45 19.39 9.00 -5.39
C GLU A 45 18.33 8.61 -6.42
N GLN A 46 18.39 7.33 -6.80
CA GLN A 46 17.23 6.60 -7.28
C GLN A 46 16.09 6.85 -6.29
N VAL A 47 15.08 7.60 -6.73
CA VAL A 47 13.80 7.66 -6.05
C VAL A 47 13.18 6.27 -6.18
N GLN A 48 13.53 5.39 -5.24
CA GLN A 48 12.65 4.30 -4.85
C GLN A 48 11.47 5.00 -4.20
N LEU A 49 10.34 5.04 -4.91
CA LEU A 49 9.06 5.42 -4.35
C LEU A 49 8.83 4.48 -3.17
N SER A 50 9.10 4.98 -1.97
CA SER A 50 8.87 4.23 -0.75
C SER A 50 7.38 3.94 -0.67
N GLU A 51 7.07 2.72 -0.25
CA GLU A 51 5.77 2.15 0.17
C GLU A 51 5.00 2.98 1.23
N SER A 52 5.32 4.27 1.39
CA SER A 52 4.76 5.23 2.33
C SER A 52 4.11 6.44 1.63
N ALA A 53 3.88 6.40 0.31
CA ALA A 53 3.25 7.52 -0.42
C ALA A 53 1.76 7.70 -0.10
N ILE A 54 1.17 6.73 0.59
CA ILE A 54 -0.19 6.80 1.11
C ILE A 54 -0.16 7.55 2.44
N SER A 55 -0.39 8.85 2.33
CA SER A 55 -0.27 9.78 3.44
C SER A 55 -1.47 9.66 4.41
N PRO A 56 -1.27 9.60 5.73
CA PRO A 56 -2.35 9.43 6.72
C PRO A 56 -3.46 10.47 6.65
N GLU A 57 -3.23 11.65 6.06
CA GLU A 57 -4.26 12.68 5.90
C GLU A 57 -5.43 12.25 5.02
N PHE A 58 -5.24 11.30 4.09
CA PHE A 58 -6.35 10.81 3.26
C PHE A 58 -7.36 9.98 4.08
N GLN A 59 -7.04 9.59 5.32
CA GLN A 59 -8.01 8.95 6.24
C GLN A 59 -9.33 9.74 6.35
N ALA A 60 -9.29 11.06 6.20
CA ALA A 60 -10.50 11.88 6.22
C ALA A 60 -11.49 11.53 5.09
N LEU A 61 -11.01 11.06 3.94
CA LEU A 61 -11.86 10.67 2.81
C LEU A 61 -12.71 9.43 3.13
N PHE A 62 -12.22 8.53 3.98
CA PHE A 62 -12.90 7.29 4.36
C PHE A 62 -14.03 7.49 5.37
N ASN A 63 -14.15 8.70 5.93
CA ASN A 63 -15.28 9.00 6.81
C ASN A 63 -16.61 9.13 6.06
N TRP A 64 -16.58 9.20 4.72
CA TRP A 64 -17.76 9.31 3.88
C TRP A 64 -17.80 8.19 2.83
N PRO A 65 -18.96 7.52 2.65
CA PRO A 65 -19.09 6.48 1.64
C PRO A 65 -18.92 7.06 0.22
N PRO A 66 -18.57 6.24 -0.79
CA PRO A 66 -18.42 6.69 -2.18
C PRO A 66 -19.62 7.50 -2.72
N GLU A 67 -20.83 7.21 -2.25
CA GLU A 67 -22.07 7.92 -2.61
C GLU A 67 -22.12 9.38 -2.12
N GLU A 68 -21.37 9.69 -1.06
CA GLU A 68 -21.28 11.03 -0.45
C GLU A 68 -20.00 11.78 -0.86
N GLN A 69 -19.12 11.14 -1.63
CA GLN A 69 -17.93 11.79 -2.19
C GLN A 69 -18.29 12.83 -3.25
N PRO A 70 -17.51 13.91 -3.37
CA PRO A 70 -17.78 14.94 -4.37
C PRO A 70 -17.55 14.39 -5.79
N ILE A 71 -18.33 14.89 -6.76
CA ILE A 71 -18.07 14.63 -8.16
C ILE A 71 -16.85 15.45 -8.60
N VAL A 72 -15.77 14.77 -8.97
CA VAL A 72 -14.52 15.40 -9.42
C VAL A 72 -14.35 15.18 -10.93
N LYS A 73 -13.88 16.20 -11.64
CA LYS A 73 -13.68 16.17 -13.10
C LYS A 73 -12.69 17.24 -13.52
N GLN A 74 -12.37 17.30 -14.82
CA GLN A 74 -11.48 18.31 -15.36
C GLN A 74 -11.86 19.75 -14.92
N GLY A 75 -10.86 20.46 -14.40
CA GLY A 75 -10.99 21.82 -13.85
C GLY A 75 -11.25 21.87 -12.34
N SER A 76 -11.52 20.74 -11.68
CA SER A 76 -11.56 20.66 -10.22
C SER A 76 -10.17 20.92 -9.62
N GLN A 77 -10.14 21.55 -8.45
CA GLN A 77 -8.94 21.71 -7.64
C GLN A 77 -9.30 21.52 -6.18
N SER A 78 -8.83 20.43 -5.58
CA SER A 78 -9.18 20.08 -4.20
C SER A 78 -8.26 18.98 -3.65
N PHE A 79 -8.41 18.70 -2.35
CA PHE A 79 -7.70 17.61 -1.68
C PHE A 79 -8.06 16.23 -2.25
N GLU A 80 -9.31 16.05 -2.69
CA GLU A 80 -9.78 14.84 -3.35
C GLU A 80 -9.08 14.58 -4.68
N VAL A 81 -8.72 15.65 -5.42
CA VAL A 81 -7.96 15.53 -6.67
C VAL A 81 -6.57 14.98 -6.39
N GLU A 82 -5.92 15.44 -5.32
CA GLU A 82 -4.61 14.95 -4.91
C GLU A 82 -4.65 13.45 -4.61
N PHE A 83 -5.65 12.99 -3.87
CA PHE A 83 -5.89 11.56 -3.63
C PHE A 83 -6.08 10.77 -4.94
N ILE A 84 -6.92 11.27 -5.84
CA ILE A 84 -7.16 10.63 -7.14
C ILE A 84 -5.84 10.50 -7.92
N GLN A 85 -5.02 11.55 -7.93
CA GLN A 85 -3.72 11.54 -8.61
C GLN A 85 -2.74 10.53 -7.98
N VAL A 86 -2.70 10.43 -6.65
CA VAL A 86 -1.91 9.40 -5.93
C VAL A 86 -2.37 8.01 -6.35
N MET A 87 -3.68 7.74 -6.31
CA MET A 87 -4.22 6.43 -6.67
C MET A 87 -4.03 6.10 -8.14
N LEU A 88 -4.16 7.07 -9.05
CA LEU A 88 -3.84 6.87 -10.47
C LEU A 88 -2.39 6.41 -10.65
N ASN A 89 -1.42 7.05 -9.97
CA ASN A 89 -0.04 6.61 -10.00
C ASN A 89 0.14 5.20 -9.41
N HIS A 90 -0.57 4.86 -8.33
CA HIS A 90 -0.57 3.52 -7.73
C HIS A 90 -1.03 2.45 -8.73
N PHE A 91 -2.10 2.72 -9.48
CA PHE A 91 -2.56 1.86 -10.58
C PHE A 91 -1.64 1.85 -11.80
N GLY A 92 -0.55 2.62 -11.80
CA GLY A 92 0.39 2.75 -12.93
C GLY A 92 -0.03 3.76 -14.00
N PHE A 93 -1.07 4.55 -13.76
CA PHE A 93 -1.49 5.67 -14.61
C PHE A 93 -0.79 6.95 -14.17
N GLU A 94 0.44 7.15 -14.65
CA GLU A 94 1.29 8.28 -14.27
C GLU A 94 0.58 9.64 -14.45
N THR A 95 0.57 10.46 -13.40
CA THR A 95 0.08 11.86 -13.41
C THR A 95 0.82 12.68 -12.36
N GLU A 96 0.90 14.00 -12.56
CA GLU A 96 1.37 14.90 -11.51
C GLU A 96 0.39 14.92 -10.33
N VAL A 97 0.91 14.96 -9.11
CA VAL A 97 0.15 15.06 -7.85
C VAL A 97 0.25 16.50 -7.36
N ASP A 98 -0.63 17.35 -7.85
CA ASP A 98 -0.66 18.80 -7.61
C ASP A 98 -2.02 19.30 -7.09
N GLY A 99 -3.00 18.40 -6.95
CA GLY A 99 -4.37 18.72 -6.56
C GLY A 99 -5.17 19.44 -7.64
N VAL A 100 -4.68 19.52 -8.88
CA VAL A 100 -5.34 20.17 -10.02
C VAL A 100 -5.73 19.13 -11.07
N PHE A 101 -7.03 19.01 -11.35
CA PHE A 101 -7.54 18.05 -12.31
C PHE A 101 -7.39 18.61 -13.73
N GLY A 102 -6.18 18.54 -14.26
CA GLY A 102 -5.83 18.98 -15.61
C GLY A 102 -6.21 17.99 -16.70
N SER A 103 -5.88 18.33 -17.95
CA SER A 103 -6.12 17.45 -19.11
C SER A 103 -5.34 16.13 -19.04
N HIS A 104 -4.19 16.11 -18.35
CA HIS A 104 -3.43 14.88 -18.20
C HIS A 104 -4.12 13.93 -17.22
N THR A 105 -4.51 14.41 -16.04
CA THR A 105 -5.29 13.63 -15.06
C THR A 105 -6.59 13.10 -15.67
N ASP A 106 -7.28 13.91 -16.48
CA ASP A 106 -8.48 13.48 -17.23
C ASP A 106 -8.21 12.28 -18.13
N GLN A 107 -7.14 12.30 -18.91
CA GLN A 107 -6.74 11.18 -19.77
C GLN A 107 -6.44 9.91 -18.97
N GLN A 108 -5.85 10.05 -17.77
CA GLN A 108 -5.53 8.93 -16.90
C GLN A 108 -6.79 8.34 -16.25
N VAL A 109 -7.75 9.19 -15.84
CA VAL A 109 -9.06 8.72 -15.35
C VAL A 109 -9.81 7.94 -16.43
N HIS A 110 -9.81 8.42 -17.68
CA HIS A 110 -10.40 7.67 -18.79
C HIS A 110 -9.76 6.28 -18.96
N GLN A 111 -8.43 6.16 -18.78
CA GLN A 111 -7.73 4.88 -18.87
C GLN A 111 -8.06 3.95 -17.71
N LEU A 112 -8.06 4.46 -16.48
CA LEU A 112 -8.50 3.71 -15.30
C LEU A 112 -9.93 3.20 -15.49
N GLN A 113 -10.85 4.06 -15.91
CA GLN A 113 -12.24 3.70 -16.19
C GLN A 113 -12.32 2.61 -17.27
N ALA A 114 -11.52 2.71 -18.33
CA ALA A 114 -11.47 1.69 -19.37
C ALA A 114 -10.97 0.34 -18.84
N GLU A 115 -9.91 0.34 -18.03
CA GLU A 115 -9.32 -0.86 -17.45
C GLU A 115 -10.26 -1.55 -16.47
N LYS A 116 -10.96 -0.76 -15.64
CA LYS A 116 -11.90 -1.25 -14.63
C LYS A 116 -13.31 -1.52 -15.19
N GLY A 117 -13.52 -1.32 -16.50
CA GLY A 117 -14.79 -1.62 -17.18
C GLY A 117 -15.92 -0.64 -16.89
N LEU A 118 -15.59 0.59 -16.49
CA LEU A 118 -16.53 1.68 -16.24
C LEU A 118 -16.86 2.47 -17.51
N ALA A 119 -17.85 3.36 -17.41
CA ALA A 119 -18.06 4.40 -18.42
C ALA A 119 -16.83 5.32 -18.46
N GLN A 120 -16.23 5.45 -19.65
CA GLN A 120 -15.08 6.32 -19.88
C GLN A 120 -15.56 7.75 -20.10
N ASP A 121 -16.05 8.40 -19.06
CA ASP A 121 -16.60 9.76 -19.09
C ASP A 121 -15.66 10.82 -18.47
N GLY A 122 -14.52 10.40 -17.91
CA GLY A 122 -13.54 11.28 -17.27
C GLY A 122 -14.02 11.86 -15.94
N ILE A 123 -15.18 11.40 -15.45
CA ILE A 123 -15.80 11.89 -14.21
C ILE A 123 -15.53 10.89 -13.09
N VAL A 124 -14.95 11.37 -12.01
CA VAL A 124 -14.82 10.61 -10.77
C VAL A 124 -16.11 10.78 -9.97
N GLY A 125 -17.05 9.88 -10.26
CA GLY A 125 -18.29 9.68 -9.51
C GLY A 125 -18.24 8.43 -8.62
N VAL A 126 -19.40 7.99 -8.12
CA VAL A 126 -19.52 6.91 -7.13
C VAL A 126 -18.76 5.64 -7.52
N ASP A 127 -18.91 5.18 -8.76
CA ASP A 127 -18.25 3.94 -9.22
C ASP A 127 -16.73 4.06 -9.25
N THR A 128 -16.21 5.20 -9.74
CA THR A 128 -14.77 5.48 -9.75
C THR A 128 -14.25 5.61 -8.32
N TRP A 129 -14.96 6.36 -7.46
CA TRP A 129 -14.62 6.52 -6.04
C TRP A 129 -14.54 5.19 -5.31
N THR A 130 -15.48 4.28 -5.58
CA THR A 130 -15.51 2.94 -4.98
C THR A 130 -14.21 2.20 -5.27
N ILE A 131 -13.76 2.16 -6.52
CA ILE A 131 -12.49 1.50 -6.88
C ILE A 131 -11.28 2.16 -6.22
N LEU A 132 -11.21 3.49 -6.20
CA LEU A 132 -10.08 4.20 -5.61
C LEU A 132 -9.99 3.97 -4.09
N LEU A 133 -11.14 4.01 -3.40
CA LEU A 133 -11.21 3.84 -1.95
C LEU A 133 -11.02 2.38 -1.54
N GLU A 134 -11.63 1.42 -2.25
CA GLU A 134 -11.45 -0.01 -1.97
C GLU A 134 -9.98 -0.43 -2.13
N GLU A 135 -9.32 -0.03 -3.22
CA GLU A 135 -7.91 -0.34 -3.43
C GLU A 135 -7.03 0.29 -2.34
N TYR A 136 -7.31 1.53 -1.95
CA TYR A 136 -6.57 2.19 -0.89
C TYR A 136 -6.81 1.52 0.48
N GLU A 137 -8.03 1.08 0.78
CA GLU A 137 -8.33 0.31 2.00
C GLU A 137 -7.63 -1.07 1.99
N GLU A 138 -7.46 -1.69 0.82
CA GLU A 138 -6.70 -2.94 0.70
C GLU A 138 -5.21 -2.71 0.93
N GLU A 139 -4.65 -1.57 0.54
CA GLU A 139 -3.22 -1.25 0.73
C GLU A 139 -2.90 -0.73 2.14
N ILE A 140 -3.89 -0.15 2.85
CA ILE A 140 -3.72 0.19 4.26
C ILE A 140 -3.86 -1.05 5.14
N PHE A 141 -2.86 -1.29 5.98
CA PHE A 141 -3.00 -2.23 7.07
C PHE A 141 -3.88 -1.63 8.18
N THR A 142 -5.18 -1.92 8.12
CA THR A 142 -6.18 -1.52 9.12
C THR A 142 -6.30 -2.54 10.25
N LYS A 143 -6.93 -2.11 11.37
CA LYS A 143 -7.21 -3.01 12.50
C LYS A 143 -8.15 -4.14 12.09
N GLU A 144 -9.13 -3.84 11.25
CA GLU A 144 -10.10 -4.77 10.71
C GLU A 144 -9.40 -5.83 9.86
N LYS A 145 -8.45 -5.42 9.01
CA LYS A 145 -7.61 -6.34 8.23
C LYS A 145 -6.77 -7.24 9.14
N ALA A 146 -6.20 -6.69 10.20
CA ALA A 146 -5.49 -7.46 11.22
C ALA A 146 -6.40 -8.48 11.93
N ILE A 147 -7.63 -8.11 12.25
CA ILE A 147 -8.61 -9.05 12.83
C ILE A 147 -8.92 -10.17 11.85
N ASN A 148 -9.16 -9.87 10.58
CA ASN A 148 -9.41 -10.88 9.55
C ASN A 148 -8.23 -11.85 9.40
N PHE A 149 -6.99 -11.35 9.39
CA PHE A 149 -5.79 -12.20 9.38
C PHE A 149 -5.70 -13.09 10.61
N ALA A 150 -6.02 -12.57 11.80
CA ALA A 150 -6.04 -13.38 13.02
C ALA A 150 -7.12 -14.46 13.00
N GLU A 151 -8.31 -14.14 12.49
CA GLU A 151 -9.42 -15.08 12.32
C GLU A 151 -9.05 -16.19 11.34
N GLU A 152 -8.46 -15.85 10.19
CA GLU A 152 -8.01 -16.82 9.19
C GLU A 152 -6.87 -17.71 9.71
N ALA A 153 -5.88 -17.12 10.40
CA ALA A 153 -4.73 -17.86 10.90
C ALA A 153 -5.07 -18.81 12.07
N LEU A 154 -6.00 -18.42 12.94
CA LEU A 154 -6.37 -19.20 14.12
C LEU A 154 -7.52 -20.18 13.89
N ASP A 155 -8.25 -20.09 12.76
CA ASP A 155 -9.35 -20.99 12.34
C ASP A 155 -10.28 -21.39 13.50
N ASN A 156 -10.71 -20.39 14.26
CA ASN A 156 -11.49 -20.62 15.48
C ASN A 156 -12.71 -19.71 15.55
N GLY A 157 -13.86 -20.26 15.15
CA GLY A 157 -15.15 -19.54 15.11
C GLY A 157 -15.71 -19.09 16.46
N ASP A 158 -15.06 -19.45 17.58
CA ASP A 158 -15.43 -18.99 18.93
C ASP A 158 -14.62 -17.79 19.42
N LEU A 159 -13.54 -17.41 18.72
CA LEU A 159 -12.71 -16.28 19.14
C LEU A 159 -13.30 -14.94 18.73
N VAL A 160 -13.26 -14.00 19.66
CA VAL A 160 -13.51 -12.58 19.46
C VAL A 160 -12.19 -11.85 19.65
N PHE A 161 -11.79 -11.07 18.65
CA PHE A 161 -10.57 -10.27 18.71
C PHE A 161 -10.88 -8.83 19.13
N SER A 162 -9.96 -8.24 19.90
CA SER A 162 -10.03 -6.84 20.32
C SER A 162 -8.63 -6.28 20.45
N GLY A 163 -8.30 -5.26 19.66
CA GLY A 163 -7.00 -4.57 19.74
C GLY A 163 -7.07 -3.24 20.48
N ASP A 164 -5.91 -2.75 20.90
CA ASP A 164 -5.70 -1.39 21.44
C ASP A 164 -6.02 -0.28 20.44
N GLY A 165 -6.09 -0.62 19.15
CA GLY A 165 -6.35 0.32 18.06
C GLY A 165 -5.12 1.13 17.65
N ALA A 166 -3.95 0.82 18.22
CA ALA A 166 -2.70 1.44 17.85
C ALA A 166 -1.97 0.59 16.81
N LEU A 167 -1.49 1.25 15.76
CA LEU A 167 -0.56 0.65 14.82
C LEU A 167 0.84 0.72 15.43
N HIS A 168 1.51 -0.42 15.53
CA HIS A 168 2.86 -0.57 16.05
C HIS A 168 3.83 -0.88 14.91
N GLN A 169 5.11 -0.63 15.14
CA GLN A 169 6.19 -1.00 14.23
C GLN A 169 7.29 -1.70 15.02
N ASP A 170 7.84 -2.78 14.50
CA ASP A 170 8.97 -3.48 15.12
C ASP A 170 10.33 -2.90 14.69
N LEU A 171 11.42 -3.54 15.13
CA LEU A 171 12.79 -3.10 14.84
C LEU A 171 13.19 -3.29 13.36
N ASP A 172 12.51 -4.19 12.65
CA ASP A 172 12.74 -4.48 11.24
C ASP A 172 11.85 -3.60 10.34
N GLY A 173 11.05 -2.72 10.94
CA GLY A 173 10.19 -1.78 10.25
C GLY A 173 8.83 -2.36 9.86
N GLN A 174 8.51 -3.59 10.26
CA GLN A 174 7.24 -4.22 9.96
C GLN A 174 6.15 -3.65 10.86
N VAL A 175 5.03 -3.24 10.27
CA VAL A 175 3.89 -2.72 11.03
C VAL A 175 2.92 -3.83 11.43
N PHE A 176 2.35 -3.71 12.63
CA PHE A 176 1.45 -4.71 13.21
C PHE A 176 0.43 -4.11 14.18
N TYR A 177 -0.68 -4.80 14.41
CA TYR A 177 -1.65 -4.53 15.48
C TYR A 177 -1.50 -5.56 16.61
N SER A 178 -1.65 -5.10 17.85
CA SER A 178 -1.68 -5.98 19.02
C SER A 178 -3.14 -6.33 19.35
N LEU A 179 -3.53 -7.58 19.12
CA LEU A 179 -4.89 -8.07 19.33
C LEU A 179 -4.96 -8.99 20.55
N ARG A 180 -6.01 -8.84 21.36
CA ARG A 180 -6.42 -9.79 22.39
C ARG A 180 -7.48 -10.72 21.82
N ALA A 181 -7.30 -12.03 21.97
CA ALA A 181 -8.31 -13.02 21.64
C ALA A 181 -9.10 -13.44 22.89
N GLN A 182 -10.42 -13.51 22.79
CA GLN A 182 -11.32 -13.96 23.85
C GLN A 182 -12.32 -15.00 23.32
N SER A 183 -12.52 -16.10 24.03
CA SER A 183 -13.54 -17.13 23.73
C SER A 183 -14.90 -16.71 24.28
N LYS A 184 -15.97 -16.86 23.50
CA LYS A 184 -17.33 -16.55 23.97
C LYS A 184 -17.79 -17.54 25.01
N ASP A 185 -17.54 -18.83 24.80
CA ASP A 185 -17.88 -19.89 25.75
C ASP A 185 -17.29 -19.60 27.15
N TYR A 186 -16.04 -19.14 27.21
CA TYR A 186 -15.38 -18.81 28.48
C TYR A 186 -15.91 -17.52 29.14
N MET A 187 -16.57 -16.64 28.37
CA MET A 187 -17.26 -15.47 28.92
C MET A 187 -18.62 -15.84 29.50
N GLU A 188 -19.33 -16.81 28.92
CA GLU A 188 -20.62 -17.30 29.41
C GLU A 188 -20.52 -18.01 30.77
N ASP A 189 -19.39 -18.69 31.01
CA ASP A 189 -19.07 -19.33 32.29
C ASP A 189 -18.59 -18.33 33.39
N GLY A 190 -18.59 -17.03 33.10
CA GLY A 190 -18.20 -15.97 34.05
C GLY A 190 -16.70 -15.73 34.16
N GLY A 191 -15.89 -16.26 33.25
CA GLY A 191 -14.46 -16.01 33.13
C GLY A 191 -14.14 -14.73 32.33
N SER A 192 -12.85 -14.36 32.28
CA SER A 192 -12.40 -13.22 31.46
C SER A 192 -12.49 -13.47 29.95
N GLY A 193 -12.71 -14.72 29.54
CA GLY A 193 -12.68 -15.12 28.13
C GLY A 193 -11.29 -15.12 27.47
N THR A 194 -10.26 -14.49 28.04
CA THR A 194 -8.96 -14.31 27.36
C THR A 194 -8.31 -15.65 27.02
N VAL A 195 -8.04 -15.84 25.74
CA VAL A 195 -7.31 -16.99 25.20
C VAL A 195 -5.85 -16.65 24.99
N GLY A 196 -5.54 -15.44 24.53
CA GLY A 196 -4.17 -15.00 24.28
C GLY A 196 -4.08 -13.59 23.73
N PHE A 197 -2.85 -13.18 23.41
CA PHE A 197 -2.53 -11.93 22.74
C PHE A 197 -1.70 -12.25 21.50
N TYR A 198 -1.89 -11.50 20.44
CA TYR A 198 -1.30 -11.74 19.14
C TYR A 198 -0.86 -10.42 18.50
N ASP A 199 0.37 -10.39 18.01
CA ASP A 199 0.86 -9.34 17.11
C ASP A 199 0.56 -9.80 15.68
N VAL A 200 -0.26 -9.03 14.98
CA VAL A 200 -0.71 -9.34 13.63
C VAL A 200 -0.12 -8.33 12.68
N TYR A 201 0.69 -8.80 11.74
CA TYR A 201 1.50 -7.99 10.84
C TYR A 201 0.80 -7.72 9.51
N GLN A 202 1.21 -6.64 8.84
CA GLN A 202 0.66 -6.24 7.53
C GLN A 202 0.78 -7.30 6.43
N ASN A 203 1.79 -8.17 6.52
CA ASN A 203 2.04 -9.24 5.58
C ASN A 203 1.19 -10.50 5.85
N GLY A 204 0.30 -10.47 6.86
CA GLY A 204 -0.55 -11.59 7.25
C GLY A 204 0.04 -12.48 8.33
N ASP A 205 1.26 -12.23 8.81
CA ASP A 205 1.85 -13.04 9.89
C ASP A 205 1.14 -12.77 11.22
N VAL A 206 0.84 -13.85 11.96
CA VAL A 206 0.19 -13.78 13.28
C VAL A 206 1.08 -14.46 14.30
N VAL A 207 1.59 -13.67 15.26
CA VAL A 207 2.58 -14.11 16.25
C VAL A 207 2.00 -13.97 17.65
N GLU A 208 2.04 -15.03 18.46
CA GLU A 208 1.61 -14.95 19.86
C GLU A 208 2.51 -13.99 20.65
N SER A 209 1.90 -13.10 21.43
CA SER A 209 2.58 -12.03 22.15
C SER A 209 2.14 -11.94 23.61
N LYS A 210 2.80 -11.05 24.36
CA LYS A 210 2.41 -10.71 25.74
C LYS A 210 1.44 -9.53 25.70
N PRO A 211 0.56 -9.40 26.72
CA PRO A 211 -0.23 -8.18 26.87
C PRO A 211 0.68 -6.96 26.89
N ARG A 212 0.30 -5.94 26.10
CA ARG A 212 0.88 -4.61 26.13
C ARG A 212 0.10 -3.69 27.07
#